data_AF-A0A955FZ22-F1
#
_entry.id   AF-A0A955FZ22-F1
#
_cell.length_a   1.000
_cell.length_b   1.000
_cell.length_c   1.000
_cell.angle_alpha   90.00
_cell.angle_beta   90.00
_cell.angle_gamma   90.00
#
_symmetry.space_group_name_H-M   'P 1'
#
loop_
_entity.id
_entity.type
_entity.pdbx_description
1 polymer ?
#
loop_
_entity_poly.entity_id
_entity_poly.type
_entity_poly.pdbx_seq_one_letter_code
_entity_poly.pdbx_strand_id
1 'polypeptide(L)'
;LMLWGLLHMRRSTFRDIGLSWPRLKDVGYAVLGFGMYFLLYLIIALLARLLVPSINFEQQQQIGFETARQHGPQLILVFISLVLLPPFVEEVLARGFLYTGLKTKWPVWAAAVVTSLIFAAAHLEFGSGAPLLWVAAIDTFTLSLVLIYLREKTGKLGASIMLHMLKNGVAFVLLFIVGIR
;
A
#
# COMPACT_ATOMS: atom_id res chain seq x y z
N LEU A 1 -13.05 9.23 14.82
CA LEU A 1 -12.38 9.85 15.99
C LEU A 1 -10.91 10.15 15.71
N MET A 2 -10.07 9.17 15.34
CA MET A 2 -8.63 9.39 15.08
C MET A 2 -8.30 10.36 13.92
N LEU A 3 -8.93 10.18 12.75
CA LEU A 3 -8.73 11.08 11.59
C LEU A 3 -9.10 12.53 11.88
N TRP A 4 -10.21 12.73 12.58
CA TRP A 4 -10.67 14.05 12.98
C TRP A 4 -9.71 14.70 14.00
N GLY A 5 -9.20 13.92 14.96
CA GLY A 5 -8.16 14.36 15.89
C GLY A 5 -6.87 14.79 15.17
N LEU A 6 -6.38 14.00 14.21
CA LEU A 6 -5.19 14.35 13.41
C LEU A 6 -5.37 15.63 12.60
N LEU A 7 -6.54 15.81 11.96
CA LEU A 7 -6.86 17.04 11.22
C LEU A 7 -6.90 18.25 12.15
N HIS A 8 -7.51 18.11 13.33
CA HIS A 8 -7.61 19.18 14.32
C HIS A 8 -6.23 19.58 14.87
N MET A 9 -5.39 18.59 15.23
CA MET A 9 -4.03 18.82 15.72
C MET A 9 -3.13 19.52 14.68
N ARG A 10 -3.28 19.19 13.39
CA ARG A 10 -2.51 19.81 12.31
C ARG A 10 -3.16 21.04 11.68
N ARG A 11 -4.29 21.51 12.22
CA ARG A 11 -5.10 22.60 11.63
C ARG A 11 -5.29 22.45 10.12
N SER A 12 -5.48 21.20 9.67
CA SER A 12 -5.56 20.83 8.26
C SER A 12 -6.97 20.39 7.90
N THR A 13 -7.35 20.52 6.64
CA THR A 13 -8.62 20.05 6.09
C THR A 13 -8.42 18.78 5.25
N PHE A 14 -9.52 18.08 4.94
CA PHE A 14 -9.49 16.96 4.01
C PHE A 14 -8.91 17.33 2.63
N ARG A 15 -9.07 18.59 2.19
CA ARG A 15 -8.52 19.08 0.93
C ARG A 15 -7.01 19.23 0.98
N ASP A 16 -6.44 19.64 2.12
CA ASP A 16 -4.99 19.84 2.28
C ASP A 16 -4.23 18.53 2.22
N ILE A 17 -4.82 17.47 2.76
CA ILE A 17 -4.33 16.09 2.63
C ILE A 17 -4.74 15.44 1.30
N GLY A 18 -5.38 16.20 0.39
CA GLY A 18 -5.86 15.78 -0.92
C GLY A 18 -6.83 14.61 -0.92
N LEU A 19 -7.56 14.41 0.19
CA LEU A 19 -8.65 13.46 0.24
C LEU A 19 -9.81 13.99 -0.63
N SER A 20 -10.18 13.20 -1.63
CA SER A 20 -11.35 13.45 -2.46
C SER A 20 -11.88 12.12 -2.98
N TRP A 21 -13.19 12.03 -3.18
CA TRP A 21 -13.80 10.84 -3.76
C TRP A 21 -13.17 10.49 -5.13
N PRO A 22 -12.94 9.19 -5.40
CA PRO A 22 -12.40 8.74 -6.68
C PRO A 22 -13.33 9.15 -7.82
N ARG A 23 -12.73 9.57 -8.93
CA ARG A 23 -13.42 9.82 -10.20
C ARG A 23 -13.12 8.67 -11.17
N LEU A 24 -13.94 8.52 -12.22
CA LEU A 24 -13.72 7.49 -13.24
C LEU A 24 -12.31 7.49 -13.83
N LYS A 25 -11.73 8.68 -14.06
CA LYS A 25 -10.34 8.77 -14.55
C LYS A 25 -9.29 8.23 -13.58
N ASP A 26 -9.59 8.22 -12.28
CA ASP A 26 -8.69 7.68 -11.26
C ASP A 26 -8.60 6.14 -11.38
N VAL A 27 -9.61 5.48 -11.96
CA VAL A 27 -9.54 4.05 -12.35
C VAL A 27 -8.50 3.83 -13.45
N GLY A 28 -8.47 4.68 -14.47
CA GLY A 28 -7.45 4.60 -15.53
C GLY A 28 -6.04 4.77 -14.99
N TYR A 29 -5.84 5.75 -14.08
CA TYR A 29 -4.57 5.92 -13.38
C TYR A 29 -4.20 4.71 -12.52
N ALA A 30 -5.18 4.09 -11.85
CA ALA A 30 -4.95 2.90 -11.03
C ALA A 30 -4.50 1.70 -11.89
N VAL A 31 -5.15 1.45 -13.02
CA VAL A 31 -4.77 0.34 -13.92
C VAL A 31 -3.37 0.55 -14.51
N LEU A 32 -3.08 1.74 -15.02
CA LEU A 32 -1.73 2.06 -15.54
C LEU A 32 -0.68 2.02 -14.43
N GLY A 33 -1.03 2.54 -13.25
CA GLY A 33 -0.19 2.50 -12.06
C GLY A 33 0.10 1.06 -11.62
N PHE A 34 -0.86 0.15 -11.74
CA PHE A 34 -0.68 -1.26 -11.42
C PHE A 34 0.36 -1.91 -12.34
N GLY A 35 0.28 -1.66 -13.65
CA GLY A 35 1.29 -2.12 -14.60
C GLY A 35 2.68 -1.57 -14.28
N MET A 36 2.79 -0.28 -13.99
CA MET A 36 4.06 0.35 -13.61
C MET A 36 4.62 -0.23 -12.30
N TYR A 37 3.78 -0.37 -11.27
CA TYR A 37 4.16 -1.00 -10.00
C TYR A 37 4.66 -2.42 -10.21
N PHE A 38 3.92 -3.24 -10.96
CA PHE A 38 4.27 -4.63 -11.19
C PHE A 38 5.62 -4.77 -11.90
N LEU A 39 5.86 -3.98 -12.95
CA LEU A 39 7.15 -3.97 -13.65
C LEU A 39 8.30 -3.53 -12.75
N LEU A 40 8.13 -2.45 -11.98
CA LEU A 40 9.14 -1.99 -11.03
C LEU A 40 9.42 -3.03 -9.95
N TYR A 41 8.38 -3.70 -9.45
CA TYR A 41 8.52 -4.74 -8.44
C TYR A 41 9.32 -5.92 -8.98
N LEU A 42 9.02 -6.40 -10.20
CA LEU A 42 9.80 -7.48 -10.83
C LEU A 42 11.29 -7.13 -10.95
N ILE A 43 11.61 -5.90 -11.36
CA ILE A 43 13.00 -5.44 -11.48
C ILE A 43 13.68 -5.40 -10.11
N ILE A 44 13.04 -4.77 -9.11
CA ILE A 44 13.62 -4.63 -7.77
C ILE A 44 13.74 -6.00 -7.08
N ALA A 45 12.74 -6.86 -7.21
CA ALA A 45 12.77 -8.22 -6.67
C ALA A 45 13.88 -9.06 -7.31
N LEU A 46 14.07 -8.98 -8.63
CA LEU A 46 15.18 -9.65 -9.31
C LEU A 46 16.53 -9.15 -8.81
N LEU A 47 16.73 -7.83 -8.73
CA LEU A 47 17.95 -7.24 -8.21
C LEU A 47 18.21 -7.64 -6.75
N ALA A 48 17.18 -7.58 -5.90
CA ALA A 48 17.30 -7.99 -4.50
C ALA A 48 17.66 -9.48 -4.36
N ARG A 49 17.10 -10.36 -5.20
CA ARG A 49 17.46 -11.79 -5.24
C ARG A 49 18.92 -12.01 -5.65
N LEU A 50 19.44 -11.22 -6.58
CA LEU A 50 20.82 -11.34 -7.05
C LEU A 50 21.83 -10.73 -6.07
N LEU A 51 21.49 -9.62 -5.43
CA LEU A 51 22.38 -8.85 -4.55
C LEU A 51 22.35 -9.33 -3.09
N VAL A 52 21.22 -9.88 -2.65
CA VAL A 52 21.01 -10.35 -1.27
C VAL A 52 20.41 -11.77 -1.29
N PRO A 53 21.23 -12.81 -1.54
CA PRO A 53 20.74 -14.19 -1.68
C PRO A 53 20.08 -14.76 -0.41
N SER A 54 20.27 -14.12 0.74
CA SER A 54 19.66 -14.51 2.01
C SER A 54 18.19 -14.12 2.16
N ILE A 55 17.64 -13.30 1.25
CA ILE A 55 16.22 -12.95 1.28
C ILE A 55 15.39 -14.15 0.81
N ASN A 56 14.47 -14.60 1.67
CA ASN A 56 13.53 -15.66 1.31
C ASN A 56 12.31 -15.09 0.58
N PHE A 57 12.29 -15.20 -0.74
CA PHE A 57 11.17 -14.77 -1.58
C PHE A 57 9.96 -15.72 -1.52
N GLU A 58 10.14 -16.93 -0.99
CA GLU A 58 9.08 -17.92 -0.81
C GLU A 58 8.42 -17.81 0.58
N GLN A 59 8.85 -16.85 1.41
CA GLN A 59 8.26 -16.63 2.72
C GLN A 59 6.84 -16.06 2.56
N GLN A 60 5.86 -16.78 3.09
CA GLN A 60 4.46 -16.35 3.08
C GLN A 60 4.17 -15.36 4.21
N GLN A 61 3.31 -14.38 3.91
CA GLN A 61 2.79 -13.42 4.88
C GLN A 61 1.71 -14.08 5.75
N GLN A 62 1.71 -13.80 7.05
CA GLN A 62 0.64 -14.25 7.96
C GLN A 62 -0.51 -13.25 7.93
N ILE A 63 -1.54 -13.53 7.12
CA ILE A 63 -2.67 -12.61 6.93
C ILE A 63 -3.76 -12.76 8.02
N GLY A 64 -3.70 -13.82 8.82
CA GLY A 64 -4.62 -14.04 9.95
C GLY A 64 -6.01 -14.54 9.56
N PHE A 65 -6.17 -14.98 8.30
CA PHE A 65 -7.45 -15.45 7.74
C PHE A 65 -7.37 -16.85 7.13
N GLU A 66 -6.38 -17.66 7.53
CA GLU A 66 -6.13 -18.98 6.89
C GLU A 66 -7.29 -19.97 7.02
N THR A 67 -8.15 -19.78 8.03
CA THR A 67 -9.31 -20.62 8.30
C THR A 67 -10.61 -20.06 7.71
N ALA A 68 -10.57 -18.88 7.08
CA ALA A 68 -11.72 -18.31 6.39
C ALA A 68 -12.08 -19.22 5.20
N ARG A 69 -12.99 -20.17 5.44
CA ARG A 69 -13.46 -21.16 4.45
C ARG A 69 -13.82 -20.47 3.15
N GLN A 70 -13.31 -21.03 2.05
CA GLN A 70 -13.25 -20.43 0.73
C GLN A 70 -14.60 -20.01 0.12
N HIS A 71 -15.77 -20.34 0.69
CA HIS A 71 -17.09 -20.07 0.07
C HIS A 71 -18.21 -19.62 1.04
N GLY A 72 -17.90 -18.79 2.04
CA GLY A 72 -18.90 -18.31 3.02
C GLY A 72 -19.14 -16.78 3.00
N PRO A 73 -20.22 -16.29 3.65
CA PRO A 73 -20.47 -14.85 3.87
C PRO A 73 -19.30 -14.11 4.53
N GLN A 74 -18.43 -14.83 5.23
CA GLN A 74 -17.23 -14.30 5.88
C GLN A 74 -16.24 -13.70 4.87
N LEU A 75 -16.22 -14.16 3.61
CA LEU A 75 -15.35 -13.57 2.59
C LEU A 75 -15.61 -12.09 2.35
N ILE A 76 -16.85 -11.63 2.54
CA ILE A 76 -17.18 -10.19 2.44
C ILE A 76 -16.44 -9.42 3.53
N LEU A 77 -16.42 -9.94 4.76
CA LEU A 77 -15.70 -9.32 5.87
C LEU A 77 -14.19 -9.34 5.66
N VAL A 78 -13.64 -10.45 5.14
CA VAL A 78 -12.22 -10.55 4.78
C VAL A 78 -11.87 -9.55 3.68
N PHE A 79 -12.70 -9.45 2.64
CA PHE A 79 -12.51 -8.49 1.55
C PHE A 79 -12.49 -7.05 2.07
N ILE A 80 -13.46 -6.67 2.92
CA ILE A 80 -13.47 -5.34 3.53
C ILE A 80 -12.21 -5.12 4.37
N SER A 81 -11.79 -6.14 5.14
CA SER A 81 -10.67 -6.06 6.08
C SER A 81 -9.30 -6.05 5.42
N LEU A 82 -9.15 -6.57 4.19
CA LEU A 82 -7.87 -6.63 3.48
C LEU A 82 -7.81 -5.68 2.28
N VAL A 83 -8.92 -5.50 1.57
CA VAL A 83 -8.95 -4.81 0.28
C VAL A 83 -9.42 -3.38 0.40
N LEU A 84 -10.37 -3.08 1.28
CA LEU A 84 -10.98 -1.75 1.35
C LEU A 84 -10.43 -0.91 2.49
N LEU A 85 -10.54 -1.40 3.72
CA LEU A 85 -10.30 -0.61 4.92
C LEU A 85 -8.81 -0.26 5.10
N PRO A 86 -7.85 -1.21 5.03
CA PRO A 86 -6.44 -0.88 5.24
C PRO A 86 -5.90 0.07 4.17
N PRO A 87 -6.06 -0.18 2.85
CA PRO A 87 -5.58 0.74 1.83
C PRO A 87 -6.10 2.18 2.01
N PHE A 88 -7.38 2.34 2.36
CA PHE A 88 -7.92 3.67 2.63
C PHE A 88 -7.22 4.36 3.80
N VAL A 89 -7.11 3.68 4.95
CA VAL A 89 -6.50 4.25 6.16
C VAL A 89 -5.02 4.54 5.92
N GLU A 90 -4.31 3.60 5.30
CA GLU A 90 -2.90 3.70 5.00
C GLU A 90 -2.58 4.84 4.03
N GLU A 91 -3.36 5.02 2.96
CA GLU A 91 -3.16 6.15 2.04
C GLU A 91 -3.37 7.49 2.74
N VAL A 92 -4.38 7.58 3.62
CA VAL A 92 -4.63 8.82 4.35
C VAL A 92 -3.49 9.12 5.34
N LEU A 93 -2.99 8.13 6.08
CA LEU A 93 -1.89 8.31 7.02
C LEU A 93 -0.56 8.58 6.29
N ALA A 94 -0.18 7.71 5.37
CA ALA A 94 1.12 7.76 4.72
C ALA A 94 1.20 8.91 3.70
N ARG A 95 0.21 9.07 2.81
CA ARG A 95 0.29 10.05 1.71
C ARG A 95 -0.41 11.35 2.10
N GLY A 96 -1.56 11.24 2.78
CA GLY A 96 -2.31 12.39 3.26
C GLY A 96 -1.57 13.19 4.33
N PHE A 97 -1.01 12.53 5.34
CA PHE A 97 -0.33 13.21 6.45
C PHE A 97 1.20 13.16 6.38
N LEU A 98 1.81 11.98 6.36
CA LEU A 98 3.27 11.83 6.47
C LEU A 98 3.99 12.47 5.27
N TYR A 99 3.70 12.02 4.06
CA TYR A 99 4.30 12.55 2.84
C TYR A 99 4.00 14.02 2.63
N THR A 100 2.73 14.43 2.77
CA THR A 100 2.33 15.84 2.62
C THR A 100 3.05 16.72 3.64
N GLY A 101 3.25 16.24 4.87
CA GLY A 101 4.04 16.94 5.89
C GLY A 101 5.52 17.04 5.52
N LEU A 102 6.16 15.93 5.12
CA LEU A 102 7.58 15.91 4.74
C LEU A 102 7.87 16.81 3.54
N LYS A 103 7.01 16.80 2.51
CA LYS A 103 7.22 17.59 1.30
C LYS A 103 7.13 19.10 1.51
N THR A 104 6.63 19.57 2.66
CA THR A 104 6.67 21.01 3.00
C THR A 104 8.08 21.52 3.31
N LYS A 105 8.99 20.64 3.72
CA LYS A 105 10.35 21.00 4.14
C LYS A 105 11.43 20.33 3.30
N TRP A 106 11.13 19.20 2.67
CA TRP A 106 12.11 18.37 1.96
C TRP A 106 11.79 18.34 0.47
N PRO A 107 12.79 18.12 -0.41
CA PRO A 107 12.54 17.91 -1.83
C PRO A 107 11.66 16.67 -2.03
N VAL A 108 10.82 16.70 -3.07
CA VAL A 108 9.81 15.67 -3.37
C VAL A 108 10.40 14.26 -3.36
N TRP A 109 11.56 14.05 -3.98
CA TRP A 109 12.20 12.73 -4.04
C TRP A 109 12.58 12.20 -2.65
N ALA A 110 13.09 13.06 -1.76
CA ALA A 110 13.49 12.66 -0.41
C ALA A 110 12.26 12.35 0.46
N ALA A 111 11.22 13.20 0.37
CA ALA A 111 9.94 12.94 1.04
C ALA A 111 9.31 11.63 0.55
N ALA A 112 9.40 11.34 -0.76
CA ALA A 112 8.91 10.10 -1.34
C ALA A 112 9.66 8.88 -0.79
N VAL A 113 11.00 8.87 -0.89
CA VAL A 113 11.83 7.75 -0.42
C VAL A 113 11.61 7.48 1.07
N VAL A 114 11.65 8.52 1.91
CA VAL A 114 11.49 8.33 3.36
C VAL A 114 10.09 7.85 3.73
N THR A 115 9.04 8.37 3.08
CA THR A 115 7.68 7.86 3.27
C THR A 115 7.60 6.38 2.86
N SER A 116 8.19 6.01 1.72
CA SER A 116 8.20 4.63 1.24
C SER A 116 9.00 3.69 2.13
N LEU A 117 10.13 4.12 2.69
CA LEU A 117 10.90 3.33 3.66
C LEU A 117 10.11 3.09 4.96
N ILE A 118 9.47 4.12 5.51
CA ILE A 118 8.63 3.99 6.71
C ILE A 118 7.45 3.05 6.44
N PHE A 119 6.80 3.20 5.28
CA PHE A 119 5.70 2.33 4.87
C PHE A 119 6.14 0.88 4.72
N ALA A 120 7.28 0.63 4.08
CA ALA A 120 7.86 -0.70 3.91
C ALA A 120 8.26 -1.34 5.23
N ALA A 121 8.86 -0.57 6.15
CA ALA A 121 9.24 -1.06 7.46
C ALA A 121 8.03 -1.57 8.25
N ALA A 122 6.88 -0.90 8.15
CA ALA A 122 5.64 -1.35 8.80
C ALA A 122 5.15 -2.73 8.31
N HIS A 123 5.65 -3.22 7.19
CA HIS A 123 5.27 -4.51 6.58
C HIS A 123 6.31 -5.63 6.80
N LEU A 124 7.33 -5.41 7.63
CA LEU A 124 8.34 -6.44 7.94
C LEU A 124 7.84 -7.55 8.90
N GLU A 125 6.58 -7.51 9.34
CA GLU A 125 5.99 -8.43 10.34
C GLU A 125 6.78 -8.52 11.65
N PHE A 126 7.15 -7.37 12.23
CA PHE A 126 7.84 -7.34 13.52
C PHE A 126 7.04 -8.08 14.60
N GLY A 127 7.72 -8.95 15.35
CA GLY A 127 7.14 -9.65 16.50
C GLY A 127 6.29 -10.88 16.14
N SER A 128 6.28 -11.33 14.88
CA SER A 128 5.58 -12.56 14.45
C SER A 128 6.24 -13.85 14.95
N GLY A 129 7.47 -13.78 15.48
CA GLY A 129 8.29 -14.94 15.81
C GLY A 129 8.96 -15.59 14.60
N ALA A 130 8.65 -15.14 13.38
CA ALA A 130 9.33 -15.52 12.14
C ALA A 130 10.45 -14.51 11.78
N PRO A 131 11.37 -14.87 10.87
CA PRO A 131 12.28 -13.89 10.26
C PRO A 131 11.52 -12.73 9.60
N LEU A 132 12.14 -11.56 9.55
CA LEU A 132 11.54 -10.36 8.93
C LEU A 132 11.09 -10.65 7.49
N LEU A 133 9.87 -10.24 7.16
CA LEU A 133 9.26 -10.48 5.86
C LEU A 133 9.76 -9.46 4.81
N TRP A 134 11.01 -9.62 4.39
CA TRP A 134 11.68 -8.70 3.46
C TRP A 134 10.98 -8.59 2.10
N VAL A 135 10.38 -9.68 1.61
CA VAL A 135 9.62 -9.67 0.35
C VAL A 135 8.43 -8.70 0.41
N ALA A 136 7.70 -8.66 1.54
CA ALA A 136 6.61 -7.72 1.74
C ALA A 136 7.11 -6.28 1.87
N ALA A 137 8.26 -6.05 2.52
CA ALA A 137 8.86 -4.73 2.58
C ALA A 137 9.30 -4.22 1.20
N ILE A 138 9.91 -5.06 0.36
CA ILE A 138 10.30 -4.70 -1.02
C ILE A 138 9.05 -4.40 -1.87
N ASP A 139 8.04 -5.25 -1.77
CA ASP A 139 6.75 -5.08 -2.46
C ASP A 139 6.10 -3.74 -2.10
N THR A 140 5.93 -3.49 -0.80
CA THR A 140 5.24 -2.30 -0.30
C THR A 140 6.07 -1.02 -0.44
N PHE A 141 7.40 -1.10 -0.38
CA PHE A 141 8.28 0.01 -0.77
C PHE A 141 8.02 0.44 -2.22
N THR A 142 8.03 -0.54 -3.12
CA THR A 142 7.85 -0.31 -4.56
C THR A 142 6.46 0.24 -4.87
N LEU A 143 5.42 -0.38 -4.30
CA LEU A 143 4.05 0.11 -4.37
C LEU A 143 3.97 1.55 -3.86
N SER A 144 4.64 1.87 -2.75
CA SER A 144 4.60 3.20 -2.15
C SER A 144 5.17 4.30 -3.04
N LEU A 145 6.26 4.04 -3.75
CA LEU A 145 6.82 4.99 -4.72
C LEU A 145 5.81 5.31 -5.82
N VAL A 146 5.15 4.28 -6.36
CA VAL A 146 4.12 4.45 -7.41
C VAL A 146 2.90 5.21 -6.89
N LEU A 147 2.44 4.89 -5.68
CA LEU A 147 1.31 5.59 -5.05
C LEU A 147 1.62 7.06 -4.82
N ILE A 148 2.86 7.41 -4.44
CA ILE A 148 3.31 8.80 -4.30
C ILE A 148 3.40 9.49 -5.66
N TYR A 149 3.89 8.80 -6.69
CA TYR A 149 3.87 9.34 -8.05
C TYR A 149 2.44 9.68 -8.52
N LEU A 150 1.48 8.78 -8.32
CA LEU A 150 0.07 9.05 -8.65
C LEU A 150 -0.49 10.22 -7.83
N ARG A 151 -0.10 10.31 -6.56
CA ARG A 151 -0.46 11.42 -5.68
C ARG A 151 0.05 12.75 -6.21
N GLU A 152 1.32 12.84 -6.62
CA GLU A 152 1.90 14.05 -7.21
C GLU A 152 1.26 14.40 -8.55
N LYS A 153 1.02 13.38 -9.40
CA LYS A 153 0.43 13.58 -10.72
C LYS A 153 -1.01 14.10 -10.66
N THR A 154 -1.80 13.61 -9.70
CA THR A 154 -3.24 13.92 -9.60
C THR A 154 -3.58 15.00 -8.57
N GLY A 155 -2.65 15.30 -7.66
CA GLY A 155 -2.86 16.16 -6.50
C GLY A 155 -3.83 15.60 -5.46
N LYS A 156 -4.24 14.32 -5.59
CA LYS A 156 -5.34 13.71 -4.82
C LYS A 156 -4.98 12.30 -4.37
N LEU A 157 -5.67 11.79 -3.34
CA LEU A 157 -5.52 10.40 -2.87
C LEU A 157 -6.31 9.39 -3.72
N GLY A 158 -7.31 9.82 -4.49
CA GLY A 158 -8.24 8.91 -5.17
C GLY A 158 -7.55 7.84 -6.01
N ALA A 159 -6.62 8.24 -6.89
CA ALA A 159 -5.88 7.29 -7.73
C ALA A 159 -4.97 6.35 -6.92
N SER A 160 -4.32 6.85 -5.87
CA SER A 160 -3.49 6.03 -4.98
C SER A 160 -4.34 5.00 -4.22
N ILE A 161 -5.47 5.42 -3.63
CA ILE A 161 -6.41 4.52 -2.95
C ILE A 161 -6.91 3.44 -3.91
N MET A 162 -7.32 3.81 -5.13
CA MET A 162 -7.81 2.84 -6.11
C MET A 162 -6.74 1.85 -6.56
N LEU A 163 -5.50 2.29 -6.78
CA LEU A 163 -4.40 1.38 -7.11
C LEU A 163 -4.12 0.41 -5.95
N HIS A 164 -4.07 0.92 -4.72
CA HIS A 164 -3.77 0.10 -3.56
C HIS A 164 -4.89 -0.93 -3.30
N MET A 165 -6.15 -0.51 -3.36
CA MET A 165 -7.30 -1.42 -3.32
C MET A 165 -7.27 -2.44 -4.47
N LEU A 166 -6.90 -2.02 -5.69
CA LEU A 166 -6.77 -2.92 -6.84
C LEU A 166 -5.70 -3.99 -6.58
N LYS A 167 -4.52 -3.60 -6.08
CA LYS A 167 -3.43 -4.54 -5.74
C LYS A 167 -3.87 -5.55 -4.69
N ASN A 168 -4.48 -5.09 -3.60
CA ASN A 168 -4.98 -6.00 -2.57
C ASN A 168 -6.15 -6.85 -3.06
N GLY A 169 -7.00 -6.32 -3.95
CA GLY A 169 -8.09 -7.07 -4.57
C GLY A 169 -7.58 -8.21 -5.45
N VAL A 170 -6.55 -7.97 -6.27
CA VAL A 170 -5.89 -9.03 -7.04
C VAL A 170 -5.32 -10.10 -6.11
N ALA A 171 -4.58 -9.70 -5.07
CA ALA A 171 -4.06 -10.65 -4.08
C ALA A 171 -5.17 -11.46 -3.39
N PHE A 172 -6.27 -10.80 -3.01
CA PHE A 172 -7.43 -11.46 -2.41
C PHE A 172 -8.04 -12.50 -3.35
N VAL A 173 -8.24 -12.16 -4.63
CA VAL A 173 -8.78 -13.10 -5.62
C VAL A 173 -7.86 -14.32 -5.77
N LEU A 174 -6.55 -14.09 -5.87
CA LEU A 174 -5.57 -15.18 -6.00
C LEU A 174 -5.57 -16.11 -4.77
N LEU A 175 -5.57 -15.54 -3.56
CA LEU A 175 -5.48 -16.31 -2.31
C LEU A 175 -6.79 -17.00 -1.91
N PHE A 176 -7.92 -16.32 -2.03
CA PHE A 176 -9.20 -16.78 -1.46
C PHE A 176 -10.17 -17.37 -2.49
N ILE A 177 -10.06 -17.00 -3.76
CA ILE A 177 -10.98 -17.45 -4.82
C ILE A 177 -10.32 -18.49 -5.72
N VAL A 178 -9.09 -18.23 -6.18
CA VAL A 178 -8.33 -19.17 -7.01
C VAL A 178 -7.61 -20.20 -6.14
N GLY A 179 -7.13 -19.80 -4.96
CA GLY A 179 -6.43 -20.67 -4.01
C GLY A 179 -4.93 -20.83 -4.28
N ILE A 180 -4.32 -19.90 -5.01
CA ILE A 180 -2.86 -19.85 -5.20
C ILE A 180 -2.26 -19.27 -3.91
N ARG A 181 -1.36 -20.01 -3.27
CA ARG A 181 -0.65 -19.63 -2.04
C ARG A 181 0.84 -19.49 -2.32
#